data_AF-A0AAN5CZL4-F1
#
_entry.id   AF-A0AAN5CZL4-F1
#
_cell.length_a   1.000
_cell.length_b   1.000
_cell.length_c   1.000
_cell.angle_alpha   90.00
_cell.angle_beta   90.00
_cell.angle_gamma   90.00
#
_symmetry.space_group_name_H-M   'P 1'
#
loop_
_entity.id
_entity.type
_entity.pdbx_description
1 polymer ?
#
loop_
_entity_poly.entity_id
_entity_poly.type
_entity_poly.pdbx_seq_one_letter_code
_entity_poly.pdbx_strand_id
1 'polypeptide(L)'
;MDSRFLLHSIVGVNVLLFVWEIYLLYRQRKHVLAFATRSEEIQSIISEEDYAKSRAYSVDRLSFIRLIAECAIVVIMLYGGYYSVLWSFSSLSSYPISLFTTLHYITSFGLDLPFSLYDNFVIEELHGFNKYTFTFYMADAIKKNVLATALTIPLGWGAVWMIENGGEFFFFYLWMFVSIVIVCMVTVYPAYIAPLFDQYSPLPEGNLKSAIEELAAKLDYPLTKIYVVDGSSRSGHSNAYMYGFWNN
;
A
#
# COMPACT_ATOMS: atom_id res chain seq x y z
N MET A 1 -24.68 -15.04 20.44
CA MET A 1 -23.50 -15.72 19.89
C MET A 1 -22.39 -15.63 20.92
N ASP A 2 -21.68 -16.71 21.22
CA ASP A 2 -20.57 -16.69 22.19
C ASP A 2 -19.40 -15.87 21.62
N SER A 3 -18.85 -14.95 22.41
CA SER A 3 -17.72 -14.11 22.01
C SER A 3 -16.48 -14.93 21.68
N ARG A 4 -16.32 -16.08 22.36
CA ARG A 4 -15.23 -17.02 22.04
C ARG A 4 -15.46 -17.68 20.70
N PHE A 5 -16.67 -18.11 20.40
CA PHE A 5 -16.99 -18.70 19.10
C PHE A 5 -16.72 -17.71 17.95
N LEU A 6 -17.08 -16.44 18.12
CA LEU A 6 -16.75 -15.36 17.19
C LEU A 6 -15.24 -15.21 16.97
N LEU A 7 -14.46 -15.11 18.04
CA LEU A 7 -13.00 -14.97 17.96
C LEU A 7 -12.37 -16.15 17.22
N HIS A 8 -12.71 -17.39 17.59
CA HIS A 8 -12.18 -18.58 16.93
C HIS A 8 -12.60 -18.65 15.46
N SER A 9 -13.80 -18.17 15.12
CA SER A 9 -14.26 -18.13 13.73
C SER A 9 -13.44 -17.11 12.91
N ILE A 10 -13.21 -15.91 13.44
CA ILE A 10 -12.39 -14.88 12.78
C ILE A 10 -10.96 -15.38 12.59
N VAL A 11 -10.36 -15.95 13.64
CA VAL A 11 -9.00 -16.53 13.54
C VAL A 11 -8.99 -17.69 12.55
N GLY A 12 -9.97 -18.58 12.58
CA GLY A 12 -10.08 -19.72 11.67
C GLY A 12 -10.13 -19.29 10.21
N VAL A 13 -10.90 -18.24 9.89
CA VAL A 13 -10.95 -17.66 8.54
C VAL A 13 -9.60 -17.04 8.15
N ASN A 14 -8.96 -16.28 9.04
CA ASN A 14 -7.64 -15.69 8.77
C ASN A 14 -6.58 -16.77 8.49
N VAL A 15 -6.55 -17.83 9.30
CA VAL A 15 -5.61 -18.96 9.10
C VAL A 15 -5.91 -19.70 7.80
N LEU A 16 -7.18 -19.88 7.44
CA LEU A 16 -7.56 -20.52 6.18
C LEU A 16 -7.10 -19.69 4.96
N LEU A 17 -7.29 -18.37 4.99
CA LEU A 17 -6.79 -17.47 3.95
C LEU A 17 -5.25 -17.51 3.87
N PHE A 18 -4.57 -17.48 5.01
CA PHE A 18 -3.12 -17.63 5.07
C PHE A 18 -2.63 -18.95 4.47
N VAL A 19 -3.29 -20.08 4.78
CA VAL A 19 -2.94 -21.40 4.19
C VAL A 19 -3.11 -21.37 2.67
N TRP A 20 -4.17 -20.71 2.19
CA TRP A 20 -4.39 -20.53 0.75
C TRP A 20 -3.27 -19.70 0.10
N GLU A 21 -2.87 -18.59 0.73
CA GLU A 21 -1.77 -17.75 0.24
C GLU A 21 -0.43 -18.50 0.24
N ILE A 22 -0.12 -19.27 1.29
CA ILE A 22 1.05 -20.15 1.34
C ILE A 22 1.04 -21.16 0.19
N TYR A 23 -0.13 -21.74 -0.13
CA TYR A 23 -0.28 -22.66 -1.25
C TYR A 23 0.00 -21.98 -2.60
N LEU A 24 -0.54 -20.78 -2.83
CA LEU A 24 -0.28 -20.01 -4.04
C LEU A 24 1.20 -19.64 -4.16
N LEU A 25 1.79 -19.17 -3.06
CA LEU A 25 3.21 -18.81 -2.97
C LEU A 25 4.11 -20.03 -3.28
N TYR A 26 3.77 -21.19 -2.73
CA TYR A 26 4.45 -22.45 -3.01
C TYR A 26 4.38 -22.82 -4.49
N ARG A 27 3.20 -22.73 -5.11
CA ARG A 27 3.04 -23.04 -6.53
C ARG A 27 3.87 -22.11 -7.39
N GLN A 28 3.84 -20.81 -7.11
CA GLN A 28 4.60 -19.83 -7.87
C GLN A 28 6.11 -20.05 -7.69
N ARG A 29 6.58 -20.25 -6.46
CA ARG A 29 8.00 -20.50 -6.20
C ARG A 29 8.47 -21.80 -6.86
N LYS A 30 7.68 -22.88 -6.79
CA LYS A 30 7.98 -24.14 -7.48
C LYS A 30 8.09 -23.93 -8.99
N HIS A 31 7.17 -23.17 -9.59
CA HIS A 31 7.20 -22.84 -11.01
C HIS A 31 8.47 -22.08 -11.39
N VAL A 32 8.76 -20.97 -10.71
CA VAL A 32 9.97 -20.17 -10.94
C VAL A 32 11.24 -21.03 -10.80
N LEU A 33 11.28 -21.94 -9.82
CA LEU A 33 12.42 -22.83 -9.65
C LEU A 33 12.57 -23.87 -10.77
N ALA A 34 11.46 -24.44 -11.25
CA ALA A 34 11.46 -25.45 -12.31
C ALA A 34 11.89 -24.89 -13.68
N PHE A 35 11.51 -23.65 -14.00
CA PHE A 35 11.88 -22.98 -15.26
C PHE A 35 13.19 -22.19 -15.10
N ALA A 36 14.29 -22.92 -14.88
CA ALA A 36 15.61 -22.33 -14.66
C ALA A 36 16.18 -21.60 -15.89
N THR A 37 15.82 -22.05 -17.09
CA THR A 37 16.20 -21.46 -18.37
C THR A 37 14.98 -20.86 -19.06
N ARG A 38 15.18 -19.81 -19.85
CA ARG A 38 14.10 -19.20 -20.64
C ARG A 38 13.57 -20.15 -21.71
N SER A 39 12.28 -20.06 -22.01
CA SER A 39 11.65 -20.85 -23.08
C SER A 39 11.97 -20.28 -24.47
N GLU A 40 11.80 -21.07 -25.52
CA GLU A 40 12.11 -20.67 -26.91
C GLU A 40 11.30 -19.44 -27.35
N GLU A 41 10.05 -19.32 -26.89
CA GLU A 41 9.12 -18.26 -27.27
C GLU A 41 9.57 -16.87 -26.81
N ILE A 42 10.34 -16.79 -25.71
CA ILE A 42 10.77 -15.53 -25.12
C ILE A 42 12.25 -15.20 -25.41
N GLN A 43 12.97 -16.07 -26.12
CA GLN A 43 14.39 -15.84 -26.43
C GLN A 43 14.66 -14.57 -27.24
N SER A 44 13.68 -14.16 -28.06
CA SER A 44 13.74 -12.94 -28.85
C SER A 44 13.43 -11.66 -28.05
N ILE A 45 12.86 -11.81 -26.85
CA ILE A 45 12.35 -10.69 -26.03
C ILE A 45 13.28 -10.39 -24.86
N ILE A 46 13.74 -11.43 -24.14
CA ILE A 46 14.55 -11.28 -22.93
C ILE A 46 15.85 -12.04 -23.06
N SER A 47 16.98 -11.42 -22.71
CA SER A 47 18.29 -12.09 -22.70
C SER A 47 18.35 -13.20 -21.63
N GLU A 48 19.29 -14.14 -21.76
CA GLU A 48 19.49 -15.18 -20.73
C GLU A 48 19.89 -14.56 -19.39
N GLU A 49 20.72 -13.52 -19.43
CA GLU A 49 21.18 -12.79 -18.24
C GLU A 49 20.02 -12.09 -17.52
N ASP A 50 19.18 -11.36 -18.25
CA ASP A 50 18.04 -10.65 -17.67
C ASP A 50 16.98 -11.62 -17.14
N TYR A 51 16.77 -12.75 -17.83
CA TYR A 51 15.90 -13.81 -17.33
C TYR A 51 16.42 -14.40 -16.01
N ALA A 52 17.72 -14.68 -15.93
CA ALA A 52 18.34 -15.19 -14.70
C ALA A 52 18.22 -14.18 -13.54
N LYS A 53 18.46 -12.88 -13.80
CA LYS A 53 18.28 -11.80 -12.81
C LYS A 53 16.82 -11.70 -12.35
N SER A 54 15.87 -11.64 -13.28
CA SER A 54 14.44 -11.58 -12.98
C SER A 54 13.98 -12.78 -12.15
N ARG A 55 14.51 -13.98 -12.45
CA ARG A 55 14.23 -15.20 -11.69
C ARG A 55 14.79 -15.13 -10.29
N ALA A 56 16.05 -14.72 -10.12
CA ALA A 56 16.67 -14.56 -8.81
C ALA A 56 15.87 -13.57 -7.93
N TYR A 57 15.53 -12.40 -8.47
CA TYR A 57 14.68 -11.41 -7.80
C TYR A 57 13.33 -12.01 -7.38
N SER A 58 12.68 -12.75 -8.29
CA SER A 58 11.40 -13.40 -7.99
C SER A 58 11.52 -14.41 -6.83
N VAL A 59 12.60 -15.20 -6.77
CA VAL A 59 12.79 -16.18 -5.68
C VAL A 59 12.96 -15.50 -4.32
N ASP A 60 13.70 -14.39 -4.28
CA ASP A 60 13.94 -13.63 -3.04
C ASP A 60 12.66 -12.93 -2.56
N ARG A 61 11.85 -12.39 -3.48
CA ARG A 61 10.55 -11.79 -3.16
C ARG A 61 9.52 -12.81 -2.67
N LEU A 62 9.60 -14.07 -3.08
CA LEU A 62 8.66 -15.14 -2.69
C LEU A 62 9.01 -15.75 -1.32
N SER A 63 9.07 -14.91 -0.27
CA SER A 63 9.45 -15.30 1.09
C SER A 63 8.28 -15.86 1.92
N PHE A 64 8.37 -17.13 2.32
CA PHE A 64 7.40 -17.74 3.25
C PHE A 64 7.50 -17.17 4.67
N ILE A 65 8.71 -16.76 5.09
CA ILE A 65 8.97 -16.33 6.47
C ILE A 65 8.15 -15.07 6.80
N ARG A 66 8.10 -14.13 5.85
CA ARG A 66 7.30 -12.91 6.00
C ARG A 66 5.83 -13.25 6.20
N LEU A 67 5.26 -14.07 5.33
CA LEU A 67 3.85 -14.42 5.39
C LEU A 67 3.50 -15.17 6.71
N ILE A 68 4.38 -16.08 7.15
CA ILE A 68 4.23 -16.76 8.45
C ILE A 68 4.26 -15.76 9.60
N ALA A 69 5.18 -14.80 9.57
CA ALA A 69 5.31 -13.79 10.61
C ALA A 69 4.08 -12.86 10.65
N GLU A 70 3.59 -12.41 9.50
CA GLU A 70 2.37 -11.59 9.39
C GLU A 70 1.16 -12.33 9.98
N CYS A 71 0.96 -13.60 9.62
CA CYS A 71 -0.11 -14.44 10.18
C CYS A 71 0.05 -14.60 11.70
N ALA A 72 1.26 -14.90 12.18
CA ALA A 72 1.54 -15.05 13.60
C ALA A 72 1.25 -13.75 14.38
N ILE A 73 1.66 -12.60 13.84
CA ILE A 73 1.39 -11.28 14.44
C ILE A 73 -0.12 -11.06 14.58
N VAL A 74 -0.90 -11.29 13.52
CA VAL A 74 -2.36 -11.13 13.55
C VAL A 74 -3.00 -12.06 14.59
N VAL A 75 -2.62 -13.33 14.61
CA VAL A 75 -3.14 -14.32 15.57
C VAL A 75 -2.79 -13.92 17.02
N ILE A 76 -1.55 -13.50 17.27
CA ILE A 76 -1.09 -13.04 18.58
C ILE A 76 -1.84 -11.77 19.00
N MET A 77 -2.06 -10.81 18.09
CA MET A 77 -2.81 -9.59 18.39
C MET A 77 -4.26 -9.89 18.76
N LEU A 78 -4.92 -10.80 18.04
CA LEU A 78 -6.32 -11.17 18.29
C LEU A 78 -6.47 -11.92 19.62
N TYR A 79 -5.68 -12.97 19.86
CA TYR A 79 -5.76 -13.72 21.12
C TYR A 79 -5.17 -12.97 22.32
N GLY A 80 -4.15 -12.14 22.09
CA GLY A 80 -3.53 -11.29 23.11
C GLY A 80 -4.38 -10.08 23.48
N GLY A 81 -5.54 -9.88 22.84
CA GLY A 81 -6.46 -8.79 23.17
C GLY A 81 -5.89 -7.41 22.84
N TYR A 82 -5.03 -7.31 21.81
CA TYR A 82 -4.36 -6.06 21.41
C TYR A 82 -5.33 -4.87 21.35
N TYR A 83 -6.45 -5.02 20.63
CA TYR A 83 -7.44 -3.95 20.49
C TYR A 83 -8.09 -3.57 21.83
N SER A 84 -8.32 -4.55 22.71
CA SER A 84 -8.85 -4.29 24.05
C SER A 84 -7.84 -3.54 24.91
N VAL A 85 -6.56 -3.89 24.83
CA VAL A 85 -5.49 -3.20 25.56
C VAL A 85 -5.39 -1.74 25.10
N LEU A 86 -5.33 -1.52 23.79
CA LEU A 86 -5.30 -0.17 23.22
C LEU A 86 -6.52 0.65 23.62
N TRP A 87 -7.70 0.04 23.58
CA TRP A 87 -8.93 0.70 23.99
C TRP A 87 -8.91 1.07 25.47
N SER A 88 -8.50 0.17 26.36
CA SER A 88 -8.40 0.43 27.81
C SER A 88 -7.50 1.62 28.16
N PHE A 89 -6.40 1.80 27.42
CA PHE A 89 -5.56 3.00 27.57
C PHE A 89 -6.22 4.24 26.99
N SER A 90 -6.82 4.09 25.81
CA SER A 90 -7.37 5.21 25.05
C SER A 90 -8.63 5.79 25.70
N SER A 91 -9.46 4.96 26.32
CA SER A 91 -10.68 5.34 27.03
C SER A 91 -10.43 6.25 28.24
N LEU A 92 -9.19 6.34 28.72
CA LEU A 92 -8.80 7.25 29.80
C LEU A 92 -8.59 8.70 29.31
N SER A 93 -8.46 8.90 28.00
CA SER A 93 -8.29 10.22 27.39
C SER A 93 -9.64 10.92 27.17
N SER A 94 -9.64 12.25 27.18
CA SER A 94 -10.78 13.06 26.72
C SER A 94 -11.09 12.87 25.24
N TYR A 95 -10.14 12.33 24.46
CA TYR A 95 -10.27 12.06 23.02
C TYR A 95 -9.90 10.60 22.72
N PRO A 96 -10.73 9.63 23.15
CA PRO A 96 -10.37 8.22 23.12
C PRO A 96 -10.15 7.68 21.70
N ILE A 97 -10.95 8.12 20.72
CA ILE A 97 -10.82 7.70 19.32
C ILE A 97 -9.48 8.18 18.73
N SER A 98 -9.09 9.43 19.01
CA SER A 98 -7.85 10.02 18.51
C SER A 98 -6.64 9.31 19.09
N LEU A 99 -6.65 9.03 20.40
CA LEU A 99 -5.56 8.30 21.06
C LEU A 99 -5.48 6.85 20.58
N PHE A 100 -6.62 6.16 20.46
CA PHE A 100 -6.68 4.79 19.94
C PHE A 100 -6.09 4.71 18.54
N THR A 101 -6.52 5.59 17.65
CA THR A 101 -6.04 5.66 16.26
C THR A 101 -4.52 5.91 16.24
N THR A 102 -4.04 6.88 17.02
CA THR A 102 -2.61 7.21 17.09
C THR A 102 -1.78 6.02 17.58
N LEU A 103 -2.17 5.38 18.68
CA LEU A 103 -1.47 4.21 19.22
C LEU A 103 -1.50 3.03 18.25
N HIS A 104 -2.61 2.85 17.53
CA HIS A 104 -2.74 1.83 16.51
C HIS A 104 -1.75 2.06 15.37
N TYR A 105 -1.72 3.27 14.79
CA TYR A 105 -0.79 3.60 13.70
C TYR A 105 0.69 3.51 14.11
N ILE A 106 1.03 3.92 15.33
CA ILE A 106 2.40 3.78 15.87
C ILE A 106 2.78 2.32 16.01
N THR A 107 1.89 1.49 16.58
CA THR A 107 2.19 0.08 16.79
C THR A 107 2.29 -0.66 15.46
N SER A 108 1.35 -0.42 14.55
CA SER A 108 1.36 -1.01 13.20
C SER A 108 2.61 -0.59 12.43
N PHE A 109 3.05 0.67 12.52
CA PHE A 109 4.31 1.13 11.94
C PHE A 109 5.51 0.38 12.51
N GLY A 110 5.58 0.22 13.84
CA GLY A 110 6.68 -0.52 14.47
C GLY A 110 6.72 -2.00 14.10
N LEU A 111 5.56 -2.63 13.91
CA LEU A 111 5.47 -4.04 13.51
C LEU A 111 5.85 -4.27 12.04
N ASP A 112 5.50 -3.34 11.14
CA ASP A 112 5.81 -3.42 9.71
C ASP A 112 7.27 -3.01 9.39
N LEU A 113 7.84 -2.10 10.17
CA LEU A 113 9.15 -1.49 9.90
C LEU A 113 10.27 -2.52 9.65
N PRO A 114 10.45 -3.61 10.44
CA PRO A 114 11.50 -4.58 10.18
C PRO A 114 11.37 -5.27 8.82
N PHE A 115 10.14 -5.60 8.39
CA PHE A 115 9.88 -6.24 7.10
C PHE A 115 10.14 -5.27 5.96
N SER A 116 9.67 -4.03 6.10
CA SER A 116 9.89 -3.01 5.08
C SER A 116 11.36 -2.61 4.95
N LEU A 117 12.12 -2.58 6.05
CA LEU A 117 13.58 -2.40 6.00
C LEU A 117 14.28 -3.57 5.31
N TYR A 118 13.86 -4.81 5.57
CA TYR A 118 14.42 -5.98 4.90
C TYR A 118 14.13 -5.95 3.39
N ASP A 119 12.90 -5.65 3.00
CA ASP A 119 12.54 -5.52 1.59
C ASP A 119 13.42 -4.47 0.89
N ASN A 120 13.50 -3.25 1.41
CA ASN A 120 14.18 -2.15 0.73
C ASN A 120 15.72 -2.24 0.82
N PHE A 121 16.28 -2.50 2.01
CA PHE A 121 17.73 -2.45 2.24
C PHE A 121 18.44 -3.79 2.13
N VAL A 122 17.71 -4.89 1.93
CA VAL A 122 18.30 -6.21 1.65
C VAL A 122 17.88 -6.70 0.28
N ILE A 123 16.58 -6.89 0.03
CA ILE A 123 16.12 -7.46 -1.25
C ILE A 123 16.32 -6.47 -2.40
N GLU A 124 15.75 -5.26 -2.32
CA GLU A 124 15.85 -4.28 -3.41
C GLU A 124 17.29 -3.79 -3.61
N GLU A 125 18.09 -3.70 -2.54
CA GLU A 125 19.52 -3.38 -2.62
C GLU A 125 20.31 -4.49 -3.33
N LEU A 126 20.08 -5.76 -2.99
CA LEU A 126 20.73 -6.92 -3.62
C LEU A 126 20.51 -6.95 -5.14
N HIS A 127 19.33 -6.53 -5.58
CA HIS A 127 18.95 -6.49 -7.01
C HIS A 127 19.18 -5.12 -7.66
N GLY A 128 19.79 -4.17 -6.94
CA GLY A 128 20.18 -2.86 -7.45
C GLY A 128 19.03 -1.87 -7.70
N PHE A 129 17.82 -2.23 -7.26
CA PHE A 129 16.63 -1.39 -7.38
C PHE A 129 16.56 -0.32 -6.29
N ASN A 130 17.11 -0.56 -5.11
CA ASN A 130 17.11 0.44 -4.04
C ASN A 130 17.94 1.67 -4.43
N LYS A 131 17.35 2.85 -4.23
CA LYS A 131 18.02 4.16 -4.33
C LYS A 131 17.85 4.99 -3.05
N TYR A 132 17.15 4.45 -2.06
CA TYR A 132 16.94 5.10 -0.77
C TYR A 132 18.23 5.20 0.05
N THR A 133 18.43 6.34 0.69
CA THR A 133 19.24 6.39 1.91
C THR A 133 18.37 6.06 3.12
N PHE A 134 18.93 5.43 4.15
CA PHE A 134 18.19 5.09 5.37
C PHE A 134 17.50 6.31 6.01
N THR A 135 18.20 7.45 6.07
CA THR A 135 17.65 8.69 6.62
C THR A 135 16.47 9.20 5.82
N PHE A 136 16.57 9.21 4.48
CA PHE A 136 15.46 9.62 3.63
C PHE A 136 14.27 8.67 3.77
N TYR A 137 14.51 7.36 3.75
CA TYR A 137 13.48 6.35 3.93
C TYR A 137 12.73 6.54 5.26
N MET A 138 13.44 6.70 6.37
CA MET A 138 12.82 6.86 7.70
C MET A 138 12.02 8.17 7.79
N ALA A 139 12.57 9.28 7.28
CA ALA A 139 11.88 10.56 7.25
C ALA A 139 10.59 10.48 6.41
N ASP A 140 10.66 9.84 5.24
CA ASP A 140 9.51 9.62 4.37
C ASP A 140 8.45 8.73 5.03
N ALA A 141 8.87 7.64 5.66
CA ALA A 141 7.97 6.70 6.34
C ALA A 141 7.25 7.34 7.54
N ILE A 142 7.97 8.11 8.37
CA ILE A 142 7.38 8.88 9.47
C ILE A 142 6.40 9.92 8.92
N LYS A 143 6.79 10.68 7.89
CA LYS A 143 5.93 11.70 7.27
C LYS A 143 4.63 11.09 6.73
N LYS A 144 4.71 9.93 6.06
CA LYS A 144 3.53 9.18 5.59
C LYS A 144 2.64 8.75 6.75
N ASN A 145 3.21 8.21 7.82
CA ASN A 145 2.44 7.75 8.98
C ASN A 145 1.75 8.90 9.72
N VAL A 146 2.44 10.04 9.89
CA VAL A 146 1.87 11.26 10.47
C VAL A 146 0.71 11.77 9.63
N LEU A 147 0.90 11.87 8.31
CA LEU A 147 -0.16 12.33 7.40
C LEU A 147 -1.37 11.38 7.43
N ALA A 148 -1.14 10.08 7.37
CA ALA A 148 -2.22 9.08 7.44
C ALA A 148 -2.99 9.19 8.76
N THR A 149 -2.29 9.30 9.88
CA THR A 149 -2.92 9.48 11.20
C THR A 149 -3.73 10.78 11.26
N ALA A 150 -3.17 11.89 10.77
CA ALA A 150 -3.82 13.19 10.75
C ALA A 150 -5.09 13.22 9.87
N LEU A 151 -5.11 12.45 8.79
CA LEU A 151 -6.30 12.30 7.94
C LEU A 151 -7.34 11.35 8.54
N THR A 152 -6.91 10.22 9.13
CA THR A 152 -7.82 9.22 9.65
C THR A 152 -8.58 9.69 10.90
N ILE A 153 -7.96 10.48 11.78
CA ILE A 153 -8.62 10.97 13.00
C ILE A 153 -9.92 11.76 12.74
N PRO A 154 -9.93 12.84 11.93
CA PRO A 154 -11.15 13.60 11.66
C PRO A 154 -12.19 12.79 10.89
N LEU A 155 -11.76 11.91 9.96
CA LEU A 155 -12.65 11.02 9.24
C LEU A 155 -13.31 10.00 10.18
N GLY A 156 -12.54 9.43 11.09
CA GLY A 156 -13.03 8.52 12.13
C GLY A 156 -14.01 9.19 13.08
N TRP A 157 -13.75 10.43 13.47
CA TRP A 157 -14.69 11.25 14.24
C TRP A 157 -16.01 11.46 13.50
N GLY A 158 -15.96 11.85 12.22
CA GLY A 158 -17.15 11.99 11.39
C GLY A 158 -17.94 10.69 11.29
N ALA A 159 -17.25 9.57 11.08
CA ALA A 159 -17.88 8.26 11.01
C ALA A 159 -18.57 7.85 12.32
N VAL A 160 -17.88 7.97 13.46
CA VAL A 160 -18.46 7.65 14.78
C VAL A 160 -19.65 8.54 15.08
N TRP A 161 -19.54 9.85 14.83
CA TRP A 161 -20.64 10.78 15.04
C TRP A 161 -21.88 10.39 14.23
N MET A 162 -21.71 9.99 12.96
CA MET A 162 -22.81 9.52 12.12
C MET A 162 -23.42 8.22 12.65
N ILE A 163 -22.61 7.29 13.16
CA ILE A 163 -23.09 6.05 13.77
C ILE A 163 -23.91 6.33 15.03
N GLU A 164 -23.46 7.25 15.89
CA GLU A 164 -24.13 7.58 17.15
C GLU A 164 -25.39 8.42 16.96
N ASN A 165 -25.39 9.33 15.98
CA ASN A 165 -26.45 10.34 15.82
C ASN A 165 -27.34 10.12 14.59
N GLY A 166 -26.99 9.19 13.70
CA GLY A 166 -27.69 8.96 12.44
C GLY A 166 -28.99 8.16 12.54
N GLY A 167 -29.35 7.67 13.73
CA GLY A 167 -30.55 6.86 13.95
C GLY A 167 -30.57 5.60 13.09
N GLU A 168 -31.76 5.13 12.67
CA GLU A 168 -31.88 3.91 11.86
C GLU A 168 -31.19 4.00 10.48
N PHE A 169 -31.02 5.21 9.96
CA PHE A 169 -30.40 5.45 8.64
C PHE A 169 -28.90 5.82 8.71
N PHE A 170 -28.25 5.63 9.87
CA PHE A 170 -26.83 5.97 10.05
C PHE A 170 -25.93 5.39 8.95
N PHE A 171 -26.21 4.17 8.50
CA PHE A 171 -25.45 3.47 7.47
C PHE A 171 -25.47 4.20 6.13
N PHE A 172 -26.60 4.84 5.78
CA PHE A 172 -26.73 5.60 4.54
C PHE A 172 -25.94 6.91 4.61
N TYR A 173 -25.99 7.61 5.74
CA TYR A 173 -25.18 8.82 5.96
C TYR A 173 -23.68 8.49 5.95
N LEU A 174 -23.28 7.42 6.62
CA LEU A 174 -21.90 6.95 6.63
C LEU A 174 -21.44 6.56 5.22
N TRP A 175 -22.26 5.85 4.46
CA TRP A 175 -21.97 5.48 3.07
C TRP A 175 -21.78 6.73 2.20
N MET A 176 -22.68 7.72 2.31
CA MET A 176 -22.58 8.97 1.55
C MET A 176 -21.33 9.76 1.93
N PHE A 177 -21.01 9.85 3.23
CA PHE A 177 -19.81 10.49 3.72
C PHE A 177 -18.54 9.85 3.17
N VAL A 178 -18.40 8.52 3.29
CA VAL A 178 -17.24 7.79 2.77
C VAL A 178 -17.14 7.95 1.26
N SER A 179 -18.26 7.89 0.53
CA SER A 179 -18.29 8.07 -0.93
C SER A 179 -17.78 9.46 -1.33
N ILE A 180 -18.25 10.51 -0.67
CA ILE A 180 -17.78 11.89 -0.90
C ILE A 180 -16.29 12.00 -0.60
N VAL A 181 -15.82 11.45 0.52
CA VAL A 181 -14.40 11.48 0.89
C VAL A 181 -13.54 10.78 -0.16
N ILE A 182 -13.96 9.61 -0.66
CA ILE A 182 -13.24 8.89 -1.72
C ILE A 182 -13.18 9.72 -3.01
N VAL A 183 -14.31 10.25 -3.48
CA VAL A 183 -14.36 11.08 -4.69
C VAL A 183 -13.48 12.32 -4.54
N CYS A 184 -13.53 13.00 -3.39
CA CYS A 184 -12.66 14.13 -3.09
C CYS A 184 -11.17 13.72 -3.11
N MET A 185 -10.83 12.57 -2.54
CA MET A 185 -9.44 12.10 -2.48
C MET A 185 -8.85 11.76 -3.85
N VAL A 186 -9.66 11.34 -4.83
CA VAL A 186 -9.20 11.14 -6.21
C VAL A 186 -8.63 12.43 -6.81
N THR A 187 -9.18 13.59 -6.45
CA THR A 187 -8.67 14.90 -6.88
C THR A 187 -7.62 15.46 -5.94
N VAL A 188 -7.85 15.40 -4.63
CA VAL A 188 -6.97 16.01 -3.63
C VAL A 188 -5.63 15.30 -3.52
N TYR A 189 -5.61 13.98 -3.59
CA TYR A 189 -4.39 13.20 -3.41
C TYR A 189 -3.30 13.57 -4.41
N PRO A 190 -3.50 13.46 -5.74
CA PRO A 190 -2.43 13.74 -6.68
C PRO A 190 -2.10 15.23 -6.77
N ALA A 191 -3.05 16.13 -6.50
CA ALA A 191 -2.82 17.58 -6.57
C ALA A 191 -2.07 18.15 -5.36
N TYR A 192 -2.30 17.61 -4.15
CA TYR A 192 -1.80 18.21 -2.90
C TYR A 192 -1.03 17.25 -2.00
N ILE A 193 -1.33 15.96 -2.02
CA ILE A 193 -0.70 14.98 -1.12
C ILE A 193 0.54 14.37 -1.76
N ALA A 194 0.42 13.86 -2.98
CA ALA A 194 1.53 13.22 -3.69
C ALA A 194 2.75 14.17 -3.87
N PRO A 195 2.57 15.47 -4.18
CA PRO A 195 3.69 16.42 -4.28
C PRO A 195 4.44 16.68 -2.97
N LEU A 196 3.89 16.27 -1.82
CA LEU A 196 4.62 16.32 -0.55
C LEU A 196 5.73 15.26 -0.51
N PHE A 197 5.59 14.17 -1.26
CA PHE A 197 6.51 13.04 -1.22
C PHE A 197 7.40 12.97 -2.45
N ASP A 198 6.89 13.38 -3.60
CA ASP A 198 7.59 13.28 -4.87
C ASP A 198 7.65 14.61 -5.59
N GLN A 199 8.71 14.82 -6.36
CA GLN A 199 8.83 16.01 -7.20
C GLN A 199 8.15 15.76 -8.55
N TYR A 200 7.21 16.63 -8.89
CA TYR A 200 6.53 16.64 -10.18
C TYR A 200 7.07 17.80 -11.01
N SER A 201 7.61 17.50 -12.18
CA SER A 201 8.08 18.49 -13.14
C SER A 201 7.31 18.35 -14.46
N PRO A 202 6.91 19.44 -15.13
CA PRO A 202 6.29 19.33 -16.44
C PRO A 202 7.19 18.57 -17.41
N LEU A 203 6.60 17.70 -18.25
CA LEU A 203 7.36 17.03 -19.31
C LEU A 203 7.96 18.09 -20.24
N PRO A 204 9.29 18.08 -20.51
CA PRO A 204 9.93 19.04 -21.40
C PRO A 204 9.33 19.00 -22.81
N GLU A 205 9.36 20.15 -23.49
CA GLU A 205 8.96 20.23 -24.89
C GLU A 205 9.83 19.30 -25.76
N GLY A 206 9.21 18.62 -26.72
CA GLY A 206 9.91 17.75 -27.65
C GLY A 206 9.02 16.69 -28.31
N ASN A 207 9.67 15.77 -29.02
CA ASN A 207 8.98 14.73 -29.81
C ASN A 207 8.09 13.83 -28.94
N LEU A 208 8.53 13.46 -27.74
CA LEU A 208 7.75 12.60 -26.84
C LEU A 208 6.46 13.29 -26.38
N LYS A 209 6.56 14.55 -25.94
CA LYS A 209 5.39 15.32 -25.51
C LYS A 209 4.39 15.48 -26.64
N SER A 210 4.87 15.87 -27.82
CA SER A 210 4.04 16.04 -29.02
C SER A 210 3.34 14.73 -29.41
N ALA A 211 4.05 13.60 -29.39
CA ALA A 211 3.47 12.30 -29.70
C ALA A 211 2.38 11.87 -28.69
N ILE A 212 2.55 12.18 -27.40
CA ILE A 212 1.53 11.91 -26.38
C ILE A 212 0.30 12.79 -26.61
N GLU A 213 0.48 14.08 -26.90
CA GLU A 213 -0.61 15.02 -27.17
C GLU A 213 -1.39 14.65 -28.44
N GLU A 214 -0.69 14.27 -29.52
CA GLU A 214 -1.31 13.78 -30.76
C GLU A 214 -2.10 12.49 -30.54
N LEU A 215 -1.55 11.53 -29.78
CA LEU A 215 -2.26 10.30 -29.45
C LEU A 215 -3.50 10.56 -28.59
N ALA A 216 -3.40 11.45 -27.61
CA ALA A 216 -4.53 11.84 -26.77
C ALA A 216 -5.63 12.50 -27.60
N ALA A 217 -5.27 13.45 -28.47
CA ALA A 217 -6.20 14.11 -29.37
C ALA A 217 -6.88 13.13 -30.33
N LYS A 218 -6.13 12.17 -30.88
CA LYS A 218 -6.68 11.13 -31.78
C LYS A 218 -7.72 10.24 -31.09
N LEU A 219 -7.63 10.07 -29.77
CA LEU A 219 -8.53 9.25 -28.98
C LEU A 219 -9.61 10.07 -28.26
N ASP A 220 -9.72 11.37 -28.55
CA ASP A 220 -10.58 12.32 -27.81
C ASP A 220 -10.35 12.26 -26.28
N TYR A 221 -9.13 11.92 -25.85
CA TYR A 221 -8.75 11.89 -24.45
C TYR A 221 -8.49 13.33 -23.97
N PRO A 222 -9.15 13.79 -22.89
CA PRO A 222 -9.05 15.18 -22.41
C PRO A 222 -7.75 15.41 -21.64
N LEU A 223 -6.61 15.32 -22.35
CA LEU A 223 -5.30 15.55 -21.77
C LEU A 223 -5.11 17.03 -21.40
N THR A 224 -4.91 17.31 -20.13
CA THR A 224 -4.68 18.67 -19.62
C THR A 224 -3.19 18.96 -19.42
N LYS A 225 -2.46 18.06 -18.75
CA LYS A 225 -1.06 18.25 -18.37
C LYS A 225 -0.32 16.91 -18.38
N ILE A 226 0.98 16.97 -18.69
CA ILE A 226 1.89 15.82 -18.59
C ILE A 226 3.02 16.18 -17.64
N TYR A 227 3.22 15.34 -16.63
CA TYR A 227 4.29 15.49 -15.64
C TYR A 227 5.22 14.28 -15.65
N VAL A 228 6.48 14.53 -15.33
CA VAL A 228 7.47 13.51 -14.96
C VAL A 228 7.65 13.57 -13.45
N VAL A 229 7.49 12.41 -12.80
CA VAL A 229 7.73 12.24 -11.37
C VAL A 229 9.16 11.76 -11.17
N ASP A 230 9.93 12.44 -10.32
CA ASP A 230 11.27 11.99 -9.94
C ASP A 230 11.22 10.80 -8.97
N GLY A 231 10.98 9.61 -9.53
CA GLY A 231 11.05 8.34 -8.80
C GLY A 231 12.47 7.80 -8.63
N SER A 232 13.47 8.40 -9.29
CA SER A 232 14.85 7.89 -9.32
C SER A 232 15.54 7.96 -7.95
N SER A 233 15.07 8.88 -7.11
CA SER A 233 15.49 9.01 -5.71
C SER A 233 15.01 7.86 -4.80
N ARG A 234 14.05 7.04 -5.27
CA ARG A 234 13.41 5.97 -4.50
C ARG A 234 13.76 4.59 -5.02
N SER A 235 13.59 4.37 -6.33
CA SER A 235 13.74 3.05 -6.93
C SER A 235 14.16 3.12 -8.41
N GLY A 236 14.81 2.05 -8.88
CA GLY A 236 15.03 1.80 -10.30
C GLY A 236 13.79 1.30 -11.07
N HIS A 237 12.64 1.11 -10.40
CA HIS A 237 11.40 0.75 -11.08
C HIS A 237 10.81 1.91 -11.87
N SER A 238 10.18 1.58 -13.00
CA SER A 238 9.43 2.54 -13.82
C SER A 238 7.94 2.21 -13.80
N ASN A 239 7.12 3.25 -13.80
CA ASN A 239 5.68 3.15 -13.91
C ASN A 239 5.14 4.41 -14.59
N ALA A 240 3.94 4.32 -15.13
CA ALA A 240 3.19 5.45 -15.65
C ALA A 240 1.74 5.30 -15.21
N TYR A 241 1.10 6.41 -14.88
CA TYR A 241 -0.29 6.44 -14.47
C TYR A 241 -0.97 7.70 -14.95
N MET A 242 -2.28 7.63 -15.04
CA MET A 242 -3.16 8.75 -15.37
C MET A 242 -4.13 8.92 -14.22
N TYR A 243 -4.45 10.16 -13.91
CA TYR A 243 -5.45 10.52 -12.92
C TYR A 243 -6.14 11.79 -13.39
N GLY A 244 -7.32 12.04 -12.86
CA GLY A 244 -8.12 13.18 -13.25
C GLY A 244 -9.60 12.83 -13.17
N PHE A 245 -10.43 13.86 -13.11
CA PHE A 245 -11.87 13.69 -13.10
C PHE A 245 -12.50 14.79 -13.93
N TRP A 246 -13.31 14.39 -14.91
CA TRP A 246 -13.78 15.26 -16.01
C TRP A 246 -12.64 15.91 -16.80
N ASN A 247 -12.57 17.24 -16.78
CA ASN A 247 -11.65 18.04 -17.57
C ASN A 247 -10.48 18.58 -16.72
N ASN A 248 -10.17 17.93 -15.60
CA ASN A 248 -9.05 18.24 -14.72
C ASN A 248 -8.04 17.11 -14.73
#